data_AF-A0A539EIY9-F1
#
_entry.id   AF-A0A539EIY9-F1
#
_cell.length_a   1.000
_cell.length_b   1.000
_cell.length_c   1.000
_cell.angle_alpha   90.00
_cell.angle_beta   90.00
_cell.angle_gamma   90.00
#
_symmetry.space_group_name_H-M   'P 1'
#
loop_
_entity.id
_entity.type
_entity.pdbx_description
1 polymer ?
#
loop_
_entity_poly.entity_id
_entity_poly.type
_entity_poly.pdbx_seq_one_letter_code
_entity_poly.pdbx_strand_id
1 'polypeptide(L)'
;DQAARFLLPRAKVKELVVSGGGALNPTLMRDLAGGLPVPVVTSDAHGLPPLAKEPALMAVMGLYAVQGRLNHCPRATGARRPHVLGKVIR
;
A
#
# COMPACT_ATOMS: atom_id res chain seq x y z
N ASP A 1 -11.28 11.19 9.86
CA ASP A 1 -10.93 12.48 9.23
C ASP A 1 -10.42 12.34 7.79
N GLN A 2 -9.21 11.82 7.55
CA GLN A 2 -8.64 11.74 6.18
C GLN A 2 -9.39 10.80 5.21
N ALA A 3 -9.80 9.61 5.66
CA ALA A 3 -10.55 8.68 4.80
C ALA A 3 -11.88 9.28 4.32
N ALA A 4 -12.61 9.96 5.21
CA ALA A 4 -13.85 10.66 4.87
C ALA A 4 -13.62 11.82 3.90
N ARG A 5 -12.51 12.53 4.03
CA ARG A 5 -12.17 13.66 3.16
C ARG A 5 -11.68 13.24 1.78
N PHE A 6 -10.88 12.18 1.70
CA PHE A 6 -10.13 11.84 0.48
C PHE A 6 -10.60 10.59 -0.23
N LEU A 7 -11.07 9.58 0.49
CA LEU A 7 -11.38 8.25 -0.05
C LEU A 7 -12.88 8.07 -0.31
N LEU A 8 -13.71 8.23 0.73
CA LEU A 8 -15.14 7.91 0.67
C LEU A 8 -15.93 8.66 -0.41
N PRO A 9 -15.66 9.96 -0.71
CA PRO A 9 -16.36 10.67 -1.78
C PRO A 9 -15.92 10.27 -3.19
N ARG A 10 -14.74 9.65 -3.33
CA ARG A 10 -14.11 9.38 -4.64
C ARG A 10 -14.18 7.92 -5.07
N ALA A 11 -14.47 7.01 -4.15
CA ALA A 11 -14.52 5.59 -4.44
C ALA A 11 -15.46 4.87 -3.48
N LYS A 12 -16.14 3.83 -3.99
CA LYS A 12 -16.82 2.84 -3.17
C LYS A 12 -15.78 1.90 -2.56
N VAL A 13 -15.28 2.26 -1.38
CA VAL A 13 -14.34 1.44 -0.61
C VAL A 13 -15.07 0.17 -0.13
N LYS A 14 -14.45 -1.00 -0.33
CA LYS A 14 -15.00 -2.29 0.11
C LYS A 14 -14.37 -2.80 1.40
N GLU A 15 -13.10 -2.48 1.61
CA GLU A 15 -12.31 -2.91 2.75
C GLU A 15 -11.11 -1.98 2.94
N LEU A 16 -10.57 -1.94 4.16
CA LEU A 16 -9.27 -1.35 4.49
C LEU A 16 -8.29 -2.48 4.82
N VAL A 17 -7.23 -2.59 4.01
CA VAL A 17 -6.13 -3.53 4.25
C VAL A 17 -4.98 -2.82 4.95
N VAL A 18 -4.63 -3.27 6.16
CA VAL A 18 -3.59 -2.68 7.01
C VAL A 18 -2.31 -3.52 6.95
N SER A 19 -1.18 -2.84 6.78
CA SER A 19 0.17 -3.43 6.77
C SER A 19 1.12 -2.65 7.69
N GLY A 20 2.35 -3.10 7.85
CA GLY A 20 3.36 -2.47 8.69
C GLY A 20 3.13 -2.68 10.18
N GLY A 21 3.97 -2.08 11.03
CA GLY A 21 3.93 -2.30 12.49
C GLY A 21 2.60 -1.89 13.14
N GLY A 22 1.86 -0.94 12.56
CA GLY A 22 0.55 -0.53 13.05
C GLY A 22 -0.50 -1.65 13.01
N ALA A 23 -0.37 -2.61 12.10
CA ALA A 23 -1.25 -3.78 12.04
C ALA A 23 -1.13 -4.68 13.29
N LEU A 24 -0.02 -4.59 14.03
CA LEU A 24 0.23 -5.34 15.26
C LEU A 24 -0.26 -4.60 16.52
N ASN A 25 -0.81 -3.37 16.37
CA ASN A 25 -1.32 -2.58 17.47
C ASN A 25 -2.84 -2.81 17.62
N PRO A 26 -3.31 -3.55 18.64
CA PRO A 26 -4.73 -3.88 18.78
C PRO A 26 -5.60 -2.65 19.05
N THR A 27 -5.09 -1.64 19.75
CA THR A 27 -5.80 -0.39 20.00
C THR A 27 -6.06 0.36 18.69
N LEU A 28 -5.01 0.53 17.87
CA LEU A 28 -5.13 1.20 16.58
C LEU A 28 -6.11 0.45 15.65
N MET A 29 -6.02 -0.88 15.60
CA MET A 29 -6.90 -1.70 14.75
C MET A 29 -8.36 -1.59 15.17
N ARG A 30 -8.64 -1.57 16.48
CA ARG A 30 -9.99 -1.36 17.01
C ARG A 30 -10.52 0.04 16.65
N ASP A 31 -9.71 1.07 16.82
CA ASP A 31 -10.12 2.45 16.55
C ASP A 31 -10.37 2.66 15.05
N LEU A 32 -9.56 2.06 14.17
CA LEU A 32 -9.80 2.06 12.72
C LEU A 32 -11.10 1.35 12.35
N ALA A 33 -11.36 0.17 12.95
CA ALA A 33 -12.58 -0.60 12.70
C ALA A 33 -13.84 0.14 13.18
N GLY A 34 -13.77 0.85 14.30
CA GLY A 34 -14.88 1.68 14.80
C GLY A 34 -15.08 2.98 14.02
N GLY A 35 -14.04 3.49 13.36
CA GLY A 35 -14.05 4.77 12.66
C GLY A 35 -14.44 4.71 11.18
N LEU A 36 -14.60 3.52 10.61
CA LEU A 36 -14.87 3.33 9.18
C LEU A 36 -16.05 2.38 8.95
N PRO A 37 -16.93 2.66 7.97
CA PRO A 37 -18.08 1.80 7.67
C PRO A 37 -17.72 0.60 6.77
N VAL A 38 -16.48 0.12 6.83
CA VAL A 38 -15.97 -0.98 6.00
C VAL A 38 -15.11 -1.93 6.85
N PRO A 39 -15.02 -3.22 6.47
CA PRO A 39 -14.13 -4.17 7.12
C PRO A 39 -12.68 -3.65 7.15
N VAL A 40 -12.03 -3.81 8.31
CA VAL A 40 -10.61 -3.53 8.49
C VAL A 40 -9.91 -4.86 8.71
N VAL A 41 -9.04 -5.23 7.77
CA VAL A 41 -8.29 -6.50 7.76
C VAL A 41 -6.79 -6.21 7.70
N THR A 42 -5.97 -7.16 8.13
CA THR A 42 -4.52 -7.08 7.87
C THR A 42 -4.21 -7.66 6.50
N SER A 43 -3.05 -7.32 5.93
CA SER A 43 -2.60 -7.89 4.66
C SER A 43 -2.40 -9.42 4.71
N ASP A 44 -2.32 -10.03 5.90
CA ASP A 44 -2.30 -11.50 6.06
C ASP A 44 -3.54 -12.16 5.47
N ALA A 45 -4.69 -11.49 5.52
CA ALA A 45 -5.93 -11.98 4.93
C ALA A 45 -5.82 -12.21 3.42
N HIS A 46 -4.81 -11.60 2.78
CA HIS A 46 -4.48 -11.76 1.37
C HIS A 46 -3.13 -12.48 1.14
N GLY A 47 -2.63 -13.19 2.16
CA GLY A 47 -1.41 -13.98 2.07
C GLY A 47 -0.10 -13.19 2.15
N LEU A 48 -0.13 -11.93 2.56
CA LEU A 48 1.07 -11.09 2.70
C LEU A 48 1.26 -10.64 4.15
N PRO A 49 2.30 -11.12 4.86
CA PRO A 49 2.58 -10.66 6.21
C PRO A 49 2.71 -9.14 6.32
N PRO A 50 2.13 -8.47 7.34
CA PRO A 50 2.08 -7.01 7.44
C PRO A 50 3.45 -6.37 7.37
N LEU A 51 4.43 -6.98 8.03
CA LEU A 51 5.81 -6.50 8.03
C LEU A 51 6.57 -6.82 6.73
N ALA A 52 6.08 -7.76 5.93
CA ALA A 52 6.71 -8.17 4.68
C ALA A 52 6.34 -7.28 3.49
N LYS A 53 5.29 -6.45 3.58
CA LYS A 53 4.79 -5.66 2.44
C LYS A 53 5.87 -4.76 1.83
N GLU A 54 6.63 -4.03 2.63
CA GLU A 54 7.63 -3.08 2.12
C GLU A 54 8.89 -3.76 1.58
N PRO A 55 9.46 -4.78 2.26
CA PRO A 55 10.53 -5.61 1.67
C PRO A 55 10.11 -6.30 0.36
N ALA A 56 8.91 -6.88 0.31
CA ALA A 56 8.38 -7.52 -0.90
C ALA A 56 8.21 -6.51 -2.04
N LEU A 57 7.69 -5.32 -1.75
CA LEU A 57 7.60 -4.22 -2.72
C LEU A 57 8.99 -3.87 -3.27
N MET A 58 10.01 -3.74 -2.41
CA MET A 58 11.37 -3.42 -2.85
C MET A 58 11.94 -4.50 -3.79
N ALA A 59 11.73 -5.78 -3.46
CA ALA A 59 12.15 -6.89 -4.32
C ALA A 59 11.46 -6.85 -5.69
N VAL A 60 10.15 -6.62 -5.74
CA VAL A 60 9.39 -6.48 -6.99
C VAL A 60 9.86 -5.27 -7.80
N MET A 61 10.10 -4.13 -7.15
CA MET A 61 10.61 -2.94 -7.83
C MET A 61 11.99 -3.15 -8.43
N GLY A 62 12.88 -3.85 -7.72
CA GLY A 62 14.21 -4.24 -8.19
C GLY A 62 14.15 -5.19 -9.40
N LEU A 63 13.32 -6.23 -9.32
CA LEU A 63 13.08 -7.15 -10.44
C LEU A 63 12.62 -6.41 -11.69
N TYR A 64 11.64 -5.50 -11.55
CA TYR A 64 11.13 -4.73 -12.67
C TYR A 64 12.17 -3.75 -13.22
N ALA A 65 13.01 -3.16 -12.36
CA ALA A 65 14.10 -2.31 -12.80
C ALA A 65 15.12 -3.07 -13.66
N VAL A 66 15.52 -4.28 -13.25
CA VAL A 66 16.41 -5.16 -14.02
C VAL A 66 15.79 -5.56 -15.36
N GLN A 67 14.47 -5.73 -15.42
CA GLN A 67 13.71 -6.04 -16.63
C GLN A 67 13.40 -4.81 -17.50
N GLY A 68 13.79 -3.59 -17.09
CA GLY A 68 13.43 -2.34 -17.79
C GLY A 68 11.93 -2.02 -17.78
N ARG A 69 11.18 -2.59 -16.83
CA ARG A 69 9.73 -2.39 -16.69
C ARG A 69 9.43 -1.29 -15.68
N LEU A 70 8.35 -0.55 -15.93
CA LEU A 70 7.84 0.46 -14.99
C LEU A 70 7.52 -0.18 -13.64
N ASN A 71 8.01 0.41 -12.56
CA ASN A 71 7.95 -0.17 -11.20
C ASN A 71 7.34 0.81 -10.17
N HIS A 72 6.52 1.74 -10.63
CA HIS A 72 5.80 2.71 -9.79
C HIS A 72 4.47 3.09 -10.43
N CYS A 73 3.61 3.76 -9.68
CA CYS A 73 2.37 4.36 -10.18
C CYS A 73 2.56 5.88 -10.38
N PRO A 74 2.67 6.40 -11.62
CA PRO A 74 2.90 7.83 -11.87
C PRO A 74 1.80 8.73 -11.27
N ARG A 75 0.54 8.26 -11.27
CA ARG A 75 -0.60 8.99 -10.69
C ARG A 75 -0.49 9.16 -9.18
N ALA A 76 0.27 8.31 -8.49
CA ALA A 76 0.50 8.41 -7.05
C ALA A 76 1.66 9.36 -6.69
N THR A 77 2.54 9.68 -7.64
CA THR A 77 3.76 10.47 -7.40
C THR A 77 3.72 11.87 -8.03
N GLY A 78 2.78 12.14 -8.93
CA GLY A 78 2.75 13.39 -9.70
C GLY A 78 3.82 13.46 -10.80
N ALA A 79 4.44 12.33 -11.16
CA ALA A 79 5.43 12.29 -12.22
C ALA A 79 4.83 12.71 -13.57
N ARG A 80 5.51 13.63 -14.29
CA ARG A 80 5.08 14.11 -15.62
C ARG A 80 5.04 13.01 -16.67
N ARG A 81 5.89 11.99 -16.53
CA ARG A 81 5.98 10.83 -17.42
C ARG A 81 6.44 9.61 -16.62
N PRO A 82 6.05 8.40 -17.03
CA PRO A 82 6.48 7.17 -16.36
C PRO A 82 7.98 6.91 -16.58
N HIS A 83 8.67 6.52 -15.50
CA HIS A 83 10.06 6.08 -15.52
C HIS A 83 10.24 4.74 -14.80
N VAL A 84 11.30 4.02 -15.16
CA VAL A 84 11.84 2.92 -14.36
C VAL A 84 12.63 3.54 -13.21
N LEU A 85 12.26 3.23 -11.96
CA LEU A 85 12.94 3.70 -10.76
C LEU A 85 14.08 2.75 -10.37
N GLY A 86 15.08 3.28 -9.67
CA GLY A 86 16.24 2.53 -9.17
C GLY A 86 17.50 2.72 -10.02
N LYS A 87 18.64 2.27 -9.48
CA LYS A 87 19.93 2.27 -10.15
C LYS A 87 20.48 0.84 -10.14
N VAL A 88 20.63 0.24 -11.31
CA VAL A 88 21.25 -1.08 -11.47
C VAL A 88 22.75 -0.88 -11.61
N ILE A 89 23.51 -1.38 -10.65
CA ILE A 89 24.98 -1.40 -10.68
C ILE A 89 25.37 -2.82 -11.13
N ARG A 90 26.22 -2.90 -12.15
CA ARG A 90 26.77 -4.16 -12.68
C ARG A 90 28.25 -4.26 -12.35
#